data_AF-A0A6N6KJ40-F1
#
_entry.id   AF-A0A6N6KJ40-F1
#
_cell.length_a   1.000
_cell.length_b   1.000
_cell.length_c   1.000
_cell.angle_alpha   90.00
_cell.angle_beta   90.00
_cell.angle_gamma   90.00
#
_symmetry.space_group_name_H-M   'P 1'
#
loop_
_entity.id
_entity.type
_entity.pdbx_description
1 polymer ?
#
loop_
_entity_poly.entity_id
_entity_poly.type
_entity_poly.pdbx_seq_one_letter_code
_entity_poly.pdbx_strand_id
1 'polypeptide(L)'
;DTPSNEVTAKRTLWVYLRFLFFQGHPDKGCIMIPVELIPKNGEMLQKCILQNIDNWGLKDDFRHWIVNHNIFCNTLVDRIVPGVGRELLSEEWEKLGYQDTAITQGEAFHFWVIEGPEIVQEELPLDKAGLNVIFTHDLTPYRTRKVRILNGAHTSMVPVGYLYGTETVRKTVEHEVMGKFVLKTIFEEIIPTLDLPDDELRQYANDVLDRFKNPFIKHQLISIALNSVSKFETRVLPSLLEYYNRKGMLPINLVFSLAALLTFYKGTYRGKTIPLNDDPEAIAFLADLWQNCDGSEESLSELAEKVLGWEYAWKKDLNSIDGLKEMLADHLSAIEVKGIQQAVADIL
;
A
#
# COMPACT_ATOMS: atom_id res chain seq x y z
N ASP A 1 28.27 -28.65 3.38
CA ASP A 1 28.31 -28.42 4.84
C ASP A 1 28.41 -26.95 5.25
N THR A 2 27.49 -26.13 4.75
CA THR A 2 27.17 -24.82 5.34
C THR A 2 25.65 -24.69 5.39
N PRO A 3 25.06 -24.23 6.51
CA PRO A 3 23.64 -23.91 6.53
C PRO A 3 23.35 -22.88 5.44
N SER A 4 22.29 -23.09 4.65
CA SER A 4 21.86 -22.09 3.66
C SER A 4 21.67 -20.73 4.34
N ASN A 5 22.05 -19.65 3.66
CA ASN A 5 21.82 -18.30 4.16
C ASN A 5 20.36 -17.86 4.02
N GLU A 6 19.55 -18.59 3.25
CA GLU A 6 18.15 -18.28 3.03
C GLU A 6 17.27 -18.73 4.20
N VAL A 7 16.39 -17.82 4.66
CA VAL A 7 15.48 -18.08 5.78
C VAL A 7 14.55 -19.26 5.49
N THR A 8 14.05 -19.37 4.25
CA THR A 8 13.15 -20.45 3.81
C THR A 8 13.85 -21.81 3.80
N ALA A 9 15.12 -21.87 3.40
CA ALA A 9 15.92 -23.08 3.48
C ALA A 9 16.19 -23.48 4.94
N LYS A 10 16.60 -22.54 5.80
CA LYS A 10 16.77 -22.80 7.25
C LYS A 10 15.47 -23.32 7.88
N ARG A 11 14.33 -22.74 7.51
CA ARG A 11 13.01 -23.18 7.96
C ARG A 11 12.71 -24.60 7.48
N THR A 12 12.91 -24.91 6.19
CA THR A 12 12.73 -26.25 5.65
C THR A 12 13.55 -27.28 6.42
N LEU A 13 14.84 -27.01 6.65
CA LEU A 13 15.72 -27.89 7.40
C LEU A 13 15.22 -28.12 8.84
N TRP A 14 14.83 -27.04 9.54
CA TRP A 14 14.32 -27.14 10.90
C TRP A 14 13.05 -28.01 10.99
N VAL A 15 12.10 -27.81 10.07
CA VAL A 15 10.86 -28.60 10.03
C VAL A 15 11.14 -30.05 9.62
N TYR A 16 12.10 -30.29 8.72
CA TYR A 16 12.53 -31.63 8.34
C TYR A 16 13.15 -32.41 9.51
N LEU A 17 14.04 -31.76 10.29
CA LEU A 17 14.61 -32.37 11.49
C LEU A 17 13.53 -32.71 12.53
N ARG A 18 12.52 -31.84 12.67
CA ARG A 18 11.36 -32.09 13.52
C ARG A 18 10.55 -33.30 13.03
N PHE A 19 10.27 -33.38 11.73
CA PHE A 19 9.59 -34.52 11.11
C PHE A 19 10.32 -35.83 11.38
N LEU A 20 11.65 -35.87 11.20
CA LEU A 20 12.45 -37.04 11.49
C LEU A 20 12.40 -37.44 12.97
N PHE A 21 12.53 -36.47 13.88
CA PHE A 21 12.51 -36.72 15.32
C PHE A 21 11.17 -37.30 15.79
N PHE A 22 10.05 -36.74 15.31
CA PHE A 22 8.71 -37.19 15.67
C PHE A 22 8.13 -38.24 14.72
N GLN A 23 8.94 -38.77 13.80
CA GLN A 23 8.53 -39.80 12.83
C GLN A 23 7.25 -39.45 12.06
N GLY A 24 7.08 -38.17 11.72
CA GLY A 24 5.90 -37.69 10.99
C GLY A 24 4.57 -37.78 11.74
N HIS A 25 4.58 -37.78 13.08
CA HIS A 25 3.33 -37.80 13.85
C HIS A 25 2.43 -36.60 13.50
N PRO A 26 1.12 -36.79 13.22
CA PRO A 26 0.19 -35.72 12.83
C PRO A 26 0.15 -34.53 13.81
N ASP A 27 0.03 -34.80 15.11
CA ASP A 27 -0.06 -33.75 16.15
C ASP A 27 1.27 -33.02 16.45
N LYS A 28 2.32 -33.28 15.67
CA LYS A 28 3.64 -32.64 15.84
C LYS A 28 3.92 -31.60 14.76
N GLY A 29 2.92 -31.24 13.96
CA GLY A 29 2.98 -30.12 13.06
C GLY A 29 3.22 -28.77 13.76
N CYS A 30 3.32 -27.73 12.93
CA CYS A 30 3.56 -26.36 13.38
C CYS A 30 2.51 -25.42 12.78
N ILE A 31 2.19 -24.37 13.54
CA ILE A 31 1.52 -23.19 13.02
C ILE A 31 2.61 -22.21 12.57
N MET A 32 2.63 -21.88 11.29
CA MET A 32 3.56 -20.95 10.68
C MET A 32 2.84 -19.64 10.37
N ILE A 33 3.31 -18.55 10.97
CA ILE A 33 2.70 -17.23 10.88
C ILE A 33 3.75 -16.23 10.35
N PRO A 34 4.02 -16.21 9.03
CA PRO A 34 4.89 -15.21 8.42
C PRO A 34 4.29 -13.80 8.59
N VAL A 35 5.14 -12.78 8.73
CA VAL A 35 4.74 -11.38 8.94
C VAL A 35 5.32 -10.44 7.87
N GLU A 36 5.86 -11.01 6.79
CA GLU A 36 6.36 -10.28 5.64
C GLU A 36 5.21 -9.61 4.88
N LEU A 37 5.44 -8.38 4.42
CA LEU A 37 4.48 -7.55 3.68
C LEU A 37 4.36 -7.96 2.20
N ILE A 38 4.09 -9.23 1.95
CA ILE A 38 3.83 -9.77 0.62
C ILE A 38 2.43 -10.40 0.54
N PRO A 39 1.77 -10.38 -0.63
CA PRO A 39 0.51 -11.09 -0.81
C PRO A 39 0.66 -12.58 -0.51
N LYS A 40 -0.33 -13.14 0.19
CA LYS A 40 -0.42 -14.59 0.48
C LYS A 40 0.88 -15.14 1.09
N ASN A 41 1.42 -14.44 2.08
CA ASN A 41 2.72 -14.75 2.68
C ASN A 41 2.79 -16.16 3.32
N GLY A 42 1.69 -16.68 3.87
CA GLY A 42 1.56 -18.06 4.34
C GLY A 42 1.72 -19.08 3.22
N GLU A 43 0.93 -18.91 2.14
CA GLU A 43 1.03 -19.77 0.95
C GLU A 43 2.41 -19.68 0.29
N MET A 44 3.03 -18.48 0.26
CA MET A 44 4.36 -18.29 -0.30
C MET A 44 5.42 -19.05 0.52
N LEU A 45 5.35 -18.97 1.86
CA LEU A 45 6.25 -19.74 2.72
C LEU A 45 6.09 -21.25 2.48
N GLN A 46 4.85 -21.75 2.40
CA GLN A 46 4.58 -23.15 2.09
C GLN A 46 5.18 -23.55 0.74
N LYS A 47 4.97 -22.73 -0.30
CA LYS A 47 5.54 -22.94 -1.63
C LYS A 47 7.06 -23.02 -1.61
N CYS A 48 7.74 -22.10 -0.90
CA CYS A 48 9.19 -22.12 -0.77
C CYS A 48 9.70 -23.38 -0.05
N ILE A 49 8.97 -23.87 0.97
CA ILE A 49 9.33 -25.12 1.67
C ILE A 49 9.17 -26.33 0.73
N LEU A 50 8.06 -26.41 -0.01
CA LEU A 50 7.82 -27.49 -0.98
C LEU A 50 8.87 -27.49 -2.10
N GLN A 51 9.28 -26.32 -2.58
CA GLN A 51 10.34 -26.20 -3.57
C GLN A 51 11.70 -26.68 -3.03
N ASN A 52 12.01 -26.37 -1.76
CA ASN A 52 13.24 -26.87 -1.14
C ASN A 52 13.20 -28.40 -0.96
N ILE A 53 12.04 -28.97 -0.62
CA ILE A 53 11.82 -30.42 -0.56
C ILE A 53 12.16 -31.07 -1.91
N ASP A 54 11.66 -30.50 -3.00
CA ASP A 54 11.93 -30.98 -4.36
C ASP A 54 13.41 -30.86 -4.71
N ASN A 55 14.02 -29.70 -4.47
CA ASN A 55 15.42 -29.43 -4.77
C ASN A 55 16.39 -30.32 -3.98
N TRP A 56 16.02 -30.74 -2.77
CA TRP A 56 16.86 -31.55 -1.89
C TRP A 56 16.57 -33.05 -1.99
N GLY A 57 15.58 -33.45 -2.79
CA GLY A 57 15.16 -34.84 -2.92
C GLY A 57 14.69 -35.45 -1.60
N LEU A 58 13.98 -34.68 -0.77
CA LEU A 58 13.42 -35.18 0.48
C LEU A 58 12.21 -36.11 0.21
N LYS A 59 11.95 -37.03 1.14
CA LYS A 59 10.93 -38.09 0.99
C LYS A 59 9.51 -37.54 0.83
N ASP A 60 8.68 -38.24 0.05
CA ASP A 60 7.27 -37.89 -0.17
C ASP A 60 6.44 -37.84 1.13
N ASP A 61 6.75 -38.71 2.11
CA ASP A 61 6.09 -38.69 3.42
C ASP A 61 6.26 -37.35 4.13
N PHE A 62 7.42 -36.70 3.99
CA PHE A 62 7.66 -35.39 4.56
C PHE A 62 6.85 -34.30 3.83
N ARG A 63 6.77 -34.38 2.50
CA ARG A 63 5.91 -33.49 1.70
C ARG A 63 4.47 -33.59 2.14
N HIS A 64 3.96 -34.82 2.27
CA HIS A 64 2.59 -35.08 2.72
C HIS A 64 2.36 -34.51 4.12
N TRP A 65 3.32 -34.69 5.03
CA TRP A 65 3.22 -34.16 6.39
C TRP A 65 3.23 -32.62 6.44
N ILE A 66 4.03 -31.96 5.61
CA ILE A 66 4.01 -30.49 5.46
C ILE A 66 2.63 -29.99 5.03
N VAL A 67 2.02 -30.64 4.03
CA VAL A 67 0.74 -30.18 3.47
C VAL A 67 -0.44 -30.44 4.41
N ASN A 68 -0.46 -31.59 5.10
CA ASN A 68 -1.66 -32.05 5.82
C ASN A 68 -1.61 -31.82 7.34
N HIS A 69 -0.43 -31.58 7.92
CA HIS A 69 -0.29 -31.49 9.37
C HIS A 69 0.30 -30.15 9.84
N ASN A 70 0.63 -29.23 8.94
CA ASN A 70 1.11 -27.90 9.30
C ASN A 70 0.14 -26.83 8.82
N ILE A 71 0.01 -25.75 9.59
CA ILE A 71 -0.87 -24.63 9.27
C ILE A 71 -0.01 -23.48 8.77
N PHE A 72 -0.34 -22.93 7.61
CA PHE A 72 0.32 -21.77 7.03
C PHE A 72 -0.66 -20.60 7.00
N CYS A 73 -0.52 -19.70 7.97
CA CYS A 73 -1.42 -18.55 8.08
C CYS A 73 -0.97 -17.46 7.11
N ASN A 74 -1.87 -16.94 6.30
CA ASN A 74 -1.62 -15.64 5.66
C ASN A 74 -1.89 -14.55 6.68
N THR A 75 -1.13 -13.45 6.62
CA THR A 75 -1.34 -12.34 7.54
C THR A 75 -1.43 -11.00 6.85
N LEU A 76 -2.03 -10.04 7.55
CA LEU A 76 -1.92 -8.62 7.26
C LEU A 76 -1.40 -7.92 8.51
N VAL A 77 -0.18 -7.38 8.47
CA VAL A 77 0.37 -6.55 9.54
C VAL A 77 0.32 -5.07 9.16
N ASP A 78 0.01 -4.21 10.12
CA ASP A 78 0.01 -2.75 9.94
C ASP A 78 0.45 -2.03 11.21
N ARG A 79 1.68 -1.50 11.18
CA ARG A 79 2.26 -0.60 12.18
C ARG A 79 3.45 0.12 11.56
N ILE A 80 3.49 1.44 11.66
CA ILE A 80 4.63 2.26 11.23
C ILE A 80 5.70 2.22 12.32
N VAL A 81 6.89 1.73 11.97
CA VAL A 81 8.04 1.58 12.89
C VAL A 81 9.30 2.16 12.22
N PRO A 82 9.47 3.50 12.18
CA PRO A 82 10.61 4.14 11.53
C PRO A 82 11.93 3.91 12.27
N GLY A 83 11.88 3.47 13.54
CA GLY A 83 13.05 3.39 14.41
C GLY A 83 13.45 4.77 14.94
N VAL A 84 14.54 4.80 15.70
CA VAL A 84 15.12 6.05 16.23
C VAL A 84 16.26 6.48 15.30
N GLY A 85 16.24 7.74 14.85
CA GLY A 85 17.35 8.33 14.09
C GLY A 85 18.64 8.27 14.90
N ARG A 86 19.76 7.90 14.26
CA ARG A 86 21.05 7.71 14.97
C ARG A 86 21.49 8.97 15.72
N GLU A 87 21.17 10.12 15.16
CA GLU A 87 21.40 11.45 15.70
C GLU A 87 20.59 11.76 16.97
N LEU A 88 19.47 11.05 17.20
CA LEU A 88 18.60 11.23 18.36
C LEU A 88 18.87 10.21 19.49
N LEU A 89 19.70 9.19 19.24
CA LEU A 89 19.92 8.10 20.21
C LEU A 89 20.44 8.60 21.57
N SER A 90 21.36 9.56 21.58
CA SER A 90 21.89 10.10 22.84
C SER A 90 20.82 10.80 23.67
N GLU A 91 19.94 11.56 23.02
CA GLU A 91 18.82 12.24 23.68
C GLU A 91 17.80 11.24 24.22
N GLU A 92 17.50 10.18 23.46
CA GLU A 92 16.59 9.12 23.91
C GLU A 92 17.17 8.30 25.07
N TRP A 93 18.47 7.96 25.03
CA TRP A 93 19.12 7.27 26.14
C TRP A 93 19.17 8.13 27.41
N GLU A 94 19.34 9.45 27.29
CA GLU A 94 19.27 10.37 28.42
C GLU A 94 17.86 10.38 29.04
N LYS A 95 16.80 10.40 28.23
CA LYS A 95 15.40 10.30 28.70
C LYS A 95 15.12 8.96 29.39
N LEU A 96 15.66 7.86 28.88
CA LEU A 96 15.48 6.51 29.44
C LEU A 96 16.33 6.27 30.69
N GLY A 97 17.44 7.00 30.86
CA GLY A 97 18.41 6.80 31.94
C GLY A 97 19.35 5.61 31.74
N TYR A 98 19.33 4.97 30.55
CA TYR A 98 20.24 3.88 30.18
C TYR A 98 20.45 3.83 28.66
N GLN A 99 21.56 3.20 28.25
CA GLN A 99 21.84 2.97 26.83
C GLN A 99 21.11 1.71 26.35
N ASP A 100 20.17 1.89 25.43
CA ASP A 100 19.47 0.81 24.74
C ASP A 100 19.93 0.73 23.27
N THR A 101 20.79 -0.24 22.98
CA THR A 101 21.32 -0.46 21.62
C THR A 101 20.32 -1.15 20.68
N ALA A 102 19.17 -1.60 21.20
CA ALA A 102 18.09 -2.24 20.45
C ALA A 102 16.82 -1.37 20.39
N ILE A 103 16.90 -0.09 20.81
CA ILE A 103 15.76 0.82 20.84
C ILE A 103 15.12 0.95 19.45
N THR A 104 13.79 0.92 19.45
CA THR A 104 12.98 1.22 18.27
C THR A 104 11.82 2.12 18.65
N GLN A 105 11.33 2.88 17.68
CA GLN A 105 10.17 3.74 17.83
C GLN A 105 9.16 3.36 16.75
N GLY A 106 7.91 3.22 17.16
CA GLY A 106 6.78 3.01 16.27
C GLY A 106 5.56 3.74 16.80
N GLU A 107 4.56 3.88 15.94
CA GLU A 107 3.28 4.44 16.35
C GLU A 107 2.58 3.53 17.39
N ALA A 108 1.64 4.12 18.13
CA ALA A 108 0.83 3.39 19.11
C ALA A 108 -0.16 2.44 18.43
N PHE A 109 -0.70 2.84 17.27
CA PHE A 109 -1.58 1.99 16.47
C PHE A 109 -0.87 0.70 16.06
N HIS A 110 -1.57 -0.41 16.17
CA HIS A 110 -1.16 -1.67 15.58
C HIS A 110 -2.40 -2.42 15.13
N PHE A 111 -2.24 -3.22 14.08
CA PHE A 111 -3.31 -4.07 13.57
C PHE A 111 -2.70 -5.33 12.95
N TRP A 112 -3.27 -6.48 13.28
CA TRP A 112 -2.85 -7.76 12.75
C TRP A 112 -4.05 -8.62 12.39
N VAL A 113 -4.17 -9.03 11.14
CA VAL A 113 -5.12 -10.05 10.72
C VAL A 113 -4.37 -11.36 10.50
N ILE A 114 -4.89 -12.45 11.06
CA ILE A 114 -4.35 -13.80 10.90
C ILE A 114 -5.44 -14.65 10.25
N GLU A 115 -5.19 -15.09 9.02
CA GLU A 115 -6.04 -16.04 8.32
C GLU A 115 -5.67 -17.47 8.72
N GLY A 116 -6.63 -18.22 9.28
CA GLY A 116 -6.36 -19.59 9.70
C GLY A 116 -7.57 -20.29 10.35
N PRO A 117 -7.42 -21.57 10.70
CA PRO A 117 -8.42 -22.31 11.48
C PRO A 117 -8.47 -21.83 12.94
N GLU A 118 -9.57 -22.14 13.63
CA GLU A 118 -9.85 -21.69 15.02
C GLU A 118 -8.72 -22.05 16.01
N ILE A 119 -8.07 -23.20 15.83
CA ILE A 119 -6.93 -23.64 16.67
C ILE A 119 -5.78 -22.62 16.71
N VAL A 120 -5.63 -21.77 15.69
CA VAL A 120 -4.62 -20.71 15.69
C VAL A 120 -4.93 -19.65 16.76
N GLN A 121 -6.20 -19.28 16.91
CA GLN A 121 -6.64 -18.34 17.94
C GLN A 121 -6.56 -18.97 19.34
N GLU A 122 -6.81 -20.27 19.45
CA GLU A 122 -6.70 -20.99 20.73
C GLU A 122 -5.26 -21.08 21.24
N GLU A 123 -4.31 -21.41 20.35
CA GLU A 123 -2.88 -21.49 20.66
C GLU A 123 -2.23 -20.12 20.86
N LEU A 124 -2.75 -19.08 20.19
CA LEU A 124 -2.21 -17.73 20.23
C LEU A 124 -3.30 -16.69 20.50
N PRO A 125 -3.90 -16.64 21.71
CA PRO A 125 -5.06 -15.81 22.04
C PRO A 125 -4.72 -14.33 22.27
N LEU A 126 -4.14 -13.68 21.25
CA LEU A 126 -3.66 -12.30 21.32
C LEU A 126 -4.79 -11.27 21.41
N ASP A 127 -5.93 -11.57 20.81
CA ASP A 127 -7.18 -10.81 20.95
C ASP A 127 -7.61 -10.72 22.42
N LYS A 128 -7.47 -11.82 23.18
CA LYS A 128 -7.76 -11.86 24.63
C LYS A 128 -6.70 -11.11 25.46
N ALA A 129 -5.53 -10.83 24.90
CA ALA A 129 -4.50 -10.00 25.53
C ALA A 129 -4.73 -8.49 25.32
N GLY A 130 -5.86 -8.09 24.74
CA GLY A 130 -6.18 -6.69 24.45
C GLY A 130 -5.43 -6.13 23.23
N LEU A 131 -4.81 -7.01 22.43
CA LEU A 131 -4.16 -6.61 21.19
C LEU A 131 -5.20 -6.54 20.07
N ASN A 132 -5.08 -5.53 19.21
CA ASN A 132 -5.87 -5.40 17.98
C ASN A 132 -5.48 -6.46 16.93
N VAL A 133 -5.96 -7.70 17.16
CA VAL A 133 -5.76 -8.87 16.32
C VAL A 133 -7.11 -9.42 15.89
N ILE A 134 -7.28 -9.66 14.58
CA ILE A 134 -8.47 -10.31 14.01
C ILE A 134 -8.06 -11.68 13.48
N PHE A 135 -8.75 -12.72 13.96
CA PHE A 135 -8.71 -14.05 13.36
C PHE A 135 -9.86 -14.18 12.36
N THR A 136 -9.57 -14.67 11.16
CA THR A 136 -10.54 -14.78 10.08
C THR A 136 -10.26 -16.00 9.22
N HIS A 137 -11.26 -16.44 8.46
CA HIS A 137 -11.09 -17.45 7.42
C HIS A 137 -10.80 -16.85 6.03
N ASP A 138 -10.98 -15.54 5.88
CA ASP A 138 -10.60 -14.80 4.67
C ASP A 138 -10.04 -13.42 5.06
N LEU A 139 -8.79 -13.15 4.70
CA LEU A 139 -8.15 -11.86 4.97
C LEU A 139 -8.41 -10.81 3.88
N THR A 140 -8.95 -11.23 2.74
CA THR A 140 -9.07 -10.41 1.53
C THR A 140 -9.79 -9.09 1.79
N PRO A 141 -10.92 -9.04 2.52
CA PRO A 141 -11.62 -7.78 2.80
C PRO A 141 -10.75 -6.78 3.56
N TYR A 142 -10.03 -7.23 4.59
CA TYR A 142 -9.16 -6.38 5.41
C TYR A 142 -7.94 -5.87 4.64
N ARG A 143 -7.36 -6.72 3.78
CA ARG A 143 -6.27 -6.31 2.88
C ARG A 143 -6.77 -5.24 1.91
N THR A 144 -7.92 -5.46 1.29
CA THR A 144 -8.55 -4.50 0.37
C THR A 144 -8.84 -3.19 1.08
N ARG A 145 -9.44 -3.20 2.27
CA ARG A 145 -9.68 -2.02 3.12
C ARG A 145 -8.39 -1.22 3.36
N LYS A 146 -7.31 -1.87 3.82
CA LYS A 146 -6.01 -1.20 4.05
C LYS A 146 -5.44 -0.60 2.76
N VAL A 147 -5.42 -1.38 1.68
CA VAL A 147 -4.85 -0.94 0.39
C VAL A 147 -5.64 0.22 -0.19
N ARG A 148 -6.97 0.21 -0.08
CA ARG A 148 -7.84 1.23 -0.66
C ARG A 148 -7.86 2.50 0.18
N ILE A 149 -8.07 2.38 1.50
CA ILE A 149 -8.19 3.55 2.39
C ILE A 149 -6.82 4.15 2.70
N LEU A 150 -5.92 3.40 3.36
CA LEU A 150 -4.63 3.94 3.78
C LEU A 150 -3.71 4.19 2.58
N ASN A 151 -3.45 3.15 1.79
CA ASN A 151 -2.49 3.27 0.70
C ASN A 151 -3.06 4.08 -0.47
N GLY A 152 -4.36 3.96 -0.75
CA GLY A 152 -5.04 4.76 -1.78
C GLY A 152 -5.08 6.24 -1.41
N ALA A 153 -5.38 6.60 -0.17
CA ALA A 153 -5.31 8.00 0.27
C ALA A 153 -3.91 8.59 0.12
N HIS A 154 -2.86 7.86 0.53
CA HIS A 154 -1.48 8.29 0.30
C HIS A 154 -1.19 8.51 -1.19
N THR A 155 -1.52 7.53 -2.03
CA THR A 155 -1.23 7.61 -3.46
C THR A 155 -1.99 8.75 -4.14
N SER A 156 -3.24 9.01 -3.76
CA SER A 156 -4.02 10.13 -4.31
C SER A 156 -3.58 11.50 -3.77
N MET A 157 -3.20 11.60 -2.49
CA MET A 157 -2.84 12.89 -1.89
C MET A 157 -1.44 13.38 -2.28
N VAL A 158 -0.49 12.47 -2.50
CA VAL A 158 0.93 12.83 -2.69
C VAL A 158 1.15 13.77 -3.88
N PRO A 159 0.70 13.47 -5.11
CA PRO A 159 0.95 14.37 -6.23
C PRO A 159 0.25 15.72 -6.04
N VAL A 160 -1.01 15.71 -5.59
CA VAL A 160 -1.76 16.95 -5.36
C VAL A 160 -1.12 17.80 -4.27
N GLY A 161 -0.83 17.20 -3.11
CA GLY A 161 -0.23 17.88 -1.96
C GLY A 161 1.18 18.39 -2.24
N TYR A 162 1.99 17.63 -2.97
CA TYR A 162 3.35 18.05 -3.33
C TYR A 162 3.31 19.24 -4.28
N LEU A 163 2.50 19.18 -5.34
CA LEU A 163 2.32 20.29 -6.28
C LEU A 163 1.73 21.52 -5.57
N TYR A 164 0.77 21.32 -4.66
CA TYR A 164 0.18 22.40 -3.85
C TYR A 164 1.21 23.11 -2.96
N GLY A 165 2.26 22.40 -2.56
CA GLY A 165 3.35 22.91 -1.70
C GLY A 165 3.28 22.45 -0.25
N THR A 166 2.47 21.42 0.06
CA THR A 166 2.51 20.74 1.36
C THR A 166 3.63 19.70 1.34
N GLU A 167 4.57 19.78 2.29
CA GLU A 167 5.78 18.96 2.25
C GLU A 167 5.60 17.57 2.88
N THR A 168 4.71 17.47 3.88
CA THR A 168 4.52 16.26 4.68
C THR A 168 3.05 15.85 4.72
N VAL A 169 2.80 14.56 4.91
CA VAL A 169 1.44 14.00 5.05
C VAL A 169 0.62 14.76 6.09
N ARG A 170 1.20 15.02 7.27
CA ARG A 170 0.54 15.80 8.32
C ARG A 170 0.13 17.19 7.85
N LYS A 171 1.04 17.95 7.23
CA LYS A 171 0.75 19.29 6.69
C LYS A 171 -0.36 19.23 5.64
N THR A 172 -0.39 18.21 4.79
CA THR A 172 -1.45 18.01 3.78
C THR A 172 -2.82 17.78 4.43
N VAL A 173 -2.88 16.90 5.43
CA VAL A 173 -4.14 16.53 6.10
C VAL A 173 -4.67 17.64 7.01
N GLU A 174 -3.79 18.43 7.64
CA GLU A 174 -4.18 19.56 8.50
C GLU A 174 -4.50 20.85 7.71
N HIS A 175 -4.14 20.93 6.43
CA HIS A 175 -4.35 22.12 5.62
C HIS A 175 -5.83 22.29 5.23
N GLU A 176 -6.35 23.52 5.21
CA GLU A 176 -7.77 23.80 5.02
C GLU A 176 -8.35 23.24 3.70
N VAL A 177 -7.67 23.46 2.57
CA VAL A 177 -8.08 22.96 1.25
C VAL A 177 -7.69 21.49 1.07
N MET A 178 -6.40 21.15 1.23
CA MET A 178 -5.92 19.78 1.04
C MET A 178 -6.53 18.74 1.99
N GLY A 179 -6.82 19.12 3.23
CA GLY A 179 -7.52 18.26 4.18
C GLY A 179 -8.94 17.92 3.70
N LYS A 180 -9.68 18.89 3.13
CA LYS A 180 -10.98 18.64 2.50
C LYS A 180 -10.86 17.69 1.30
N PHE A 181 -9.84 17.87 0.46
CA PHE A 181 -9.54 16.94 -0.63
C PHE A 181 -9.33 15.52 -0.10
N VAL A 182 -8.44 15.32 0.88
CA VAL A 182 -8.17 13.99 1.44
C VAL A 182 -9.43 13.37 2.05
N LEU A 183 -10.21 14.15 2.82
CA LEU A 183 -11.44 13.69 3.45
C LEU A 183 -12.48 13.25 2.42
N LYS A 184 -12.75 14.08 1.40
CA LYS A 184 -13.69 13.75 0.32
C LYS A 184 -13.24 12.52 -0.45
N THR A 185 -11.97 12.44 -0.83
CA THR A 185 -11.41 11.27 -1.53
C THR A 185 -11.63 9.99 -0.72
N ILE A 186 -11.38 10.00 0.59
CA ILE A 186 -11.57 8.82 1.44
C ILE A 186 -13.04 8.48 1.64
N PHE A 187 -13.83 9.43 2.13
CA PHE A 187 -15.20 9.16 2.61
C PHE A 187 -16.26 9.15 1.51
N GLU A 188 -16.07 9.93 0.45
CA GLU A 188 -17.05 10.06 -0.63
C GLU A 188 -16.70 9.18 -1.83
N GLU A 189 -15.42 8.89 -2.09
CA GLU A 189 -15.01 8.16 -3.31
C GLU A 189 -14.42 6.77 -3.04
N ILE A 190 -13.64 6.57 -1.97
CA ILE A 190 -13.03 5.28 -1.66
C ILE A 190 -13.98 4.38 -0.84
N ILE A 191 -14.49 4.85 0.30
CA ILE A 191 -15.32 4.04 1.20
C ILE A 191 -16.53 3.41 0.49
N PRO A 192 -17.28 4.13 -0.38
CA PRO A 192 -18.44 3.54 -1.08
C PRO A 192 -18.13 2.38 -2.03
N THR A 193 -16.85 2.12 -2.31
CA THR A 193 -16.37 1.04 -3.20
C THR A 193 -16.02 -0.25 -2.47
N LEU A 194 -16.14 -0.26 -1.14
CA LEU A 194 -15.78 -1.40 -0.30
C LEU A 194 -17.02 -2.15 0.18
N ASP A 195 -16.85 -3.43 0.51
CA ASP A 195 -17.95 -4.33 0.90
C ASP A 195 -18.05 -4.60 2.41
N LEU A 196 -17.18 -3.97 3.22
CA LEU A 196 -17.25 -4.07 4.68
C LEU A 196 -18.31 -3.13 5.26
N PRO A 197 -18.79 -3.37 6.49
CA PRO A 197 -19.71 -2.47 7.18
C PRO A 197 -19.22 -1.01 7.18
N ASP A 198 -20.11 -0.06 6.89
CA ASP A 198 -19.76 1.36 6.74
C ASP A 198 -19.19 1.96 8.04
N ASP A 199 -19.67 1.53 9.21
CA ASP A 199 -19.15 1.94 10.52
C ASP A 199 -17.71 1.46 10.74
N GLU A 200 -17.40 0.22 10.37
CA GLU A 200 -16.04 -0.34 10.43
C GLU A 200 -15.09 0.41 9.48
N LEU A 201 -15.54 0.70 8.25
CA LEU A 201 -14.77 1.43 7.26
C LEU A 201 -14.48 2.87 7.69
N ARG A 202 -15.48 3.56 8.23
CA ARG A 202 -15.35 4.93 8.74
C ARG A 202 -14.46 4.99 9.97
N GLN A 203 -14.59 4.04 10.90
CA GLN A 203 -13.69 3.96 12.05
C GLN A 203 -12.25 3.79 11.59
N TYR A 204 -11.98 2.84 10.69
CA TYR A 204 -10.65 2.62 10.16
C TYR A 204 -10.11 3.85 9.40
N ALA A 205 -10.94 4.55 8.63
CA ALA A 205 -10.54 5.79 7.97
C ALA A 205 -10.18 6.91 8.95
N ASN A 206 -10.93 7.06 10.05
CA ASN A 206 -10.58 8.01 11.11
C ASN A 206 -9.26 7.64 11.79
N ASP A 207 -9.04 6.36 12.10
CA ASP A 207 -7.77 5.87 12.66
C ASP A 207 -6.61 6.20 11.70
N VAL A 208 -6.79 6.01 10.39
CA VAL A 208 -5.80 6.36 9.37
C VAL A 208 -5.51 7.87 9.37
N LEU A 209 -6.53 8.72 9.44
CA LEU A 209 -6.37 10.16 9.47
C LEU A 209 -5.65 10.66 10.73
N ASP A 210 -5.92 10.04 11.88
CA ASP A 210 -5.20 10.34 13.13
C ASP A 210 -3.73 9.93 13.04
N ARG A 211 -3.44 8.79 12.40
CA ARG A 211 -2.06 8.35 12.11
C ARG A 211 -1.34 9.33 11.17
N PHE A 212 -2.03 9.84 10.15
CA PHE A 212 -1.48 10.86 9.24
C PHE A 212 -1.15 12.18 9.95
N LYS A 213 -1.85 12.49 11.04
CA LYS A 213 -1.62 13.69 11.87
C LYS A 213 -0.58 13.49 12.97
N ASN A 214 0.07 12.32 13.06
CA ASN A 214 1.02 12.02 14.13
C ASN A 214 2.18 13.06 14.15
N PRO A 215 2.33 13.86 15.22
CA PRO A 215 3.30 14.95 15.27
C PRO A 215 4.76 14.47 15.37
N PHE A 216 4.98 13.22 15.77
CA PHE A 216 6.30 12.65 15.98
C PHE A 216 6.87 11.99 14.70
N ILE A 217 6.05 11.82 13.65
CA ILE A 217 6.47 11.21 12.39
C ILE A 217 6.52 12.27 11.28
N LYS A 218 7.72 12.56 10.76
CA LYS A 218 7.90 13.44 9.61
C LYS A 218 7.84 12.66 8.30
N HIS A 219 6.64 12.32 7.85
CA HIS A 219 6.45 11.59 6.60
C HIS A 219 6.43 12.53 5.39
N GLN A 220 7.57 12.64 4.69
CA GLN A 220 7.73 13.51 3.52
C GLN A 220 6.94 12.96 2.32
N LEU A 221 6.16 13.79 1.63
CA LEU A 221 5.38 13.36 0.46
C LEU A 221 6.29 12.80 -0.64
N ILE A 222 7.46 13.41 -0.85
CA ILE A 222 8.41 12.98 -1.88
C ILE A 222 8.95 11.57 -1.61
N SER A 223 9.10 11.17 -0.34
CA SER A 223 9.52 9.81 0.02
C SER A 223 8.44 8.77 -0.29
N ILE A 224 7.17 9.17 -0.36
CA ILE A 224 6.04 8.30 -0.68
C ILE A 224 5.85 8.19 -2.20
N ALA A 225 6.31 9.18 -2.97
CA ALA A 225 6.16 9.25 -4.42
C ALA A 225 6.95 8.19 -5.21
N LEU A 226 7.84 7.42 -4.55
CA LEU A 226 8.55 6.30 -5.17
C LEU A 226 7.57 5.32 -5.83
N ASN A 227 7.79 4.94 -7.09
CA ASN A 227 6.97 3.96 -7.83
C ASN A 227 5.47 4.35 -7.92
N SER A 228 5.16 5.64 -8.14
CA SER A 228 3.78 6.13 -8.07
C SER A 228 2.86 5.55 -9.15
N VAL A 229 3.35 5.22 -10.34
CA VAL A 229 2.51 4.64 -11.42
C VAL A 229 1.96 3.26 -11.01
N SER A 230 2.84 2.34 -10.61
CA SER A 230 2.43 1.00 -10.13
C SER A 230 1.59 1.07 -8.84
N LYS A 231 1.87 2.05 -7.96
CA LYS A 231 1.04 2.33 -6.79
C LYS A 231 -0.36 2.79 -7.19
N PHE A 232 -0.49 3.66 -8.20
CA PHE A 232 -1.79 4.12 -8.67
C PHE A 232 -2.61 2.95 -9.21
N GLU A 233 -2.03 2.10 -10.06
CA GLU A 233 -2.69 0.90 -10.58
C GLU A 233 -3.20 -0.01 -9.46
N THR A 234 -2.37 -0.31 -8.47
CA THR A 234 -2.76 -1.26 -7.42
C THR A 234 -3.71 -0.66 -6.38
N ARG A 235 -3.52 0.61 -6.00
CA ARG A 235 -4.16 1.23 -4.82
C ARG A 235 -5.35 2.12 -5.15
N VAL A 236 -5.33 2.81 -6.28
CA VAL A 236 -6.31 3.86 -6.62
C VAL A 236 -7.23 3.42 -7.75
N LEU A 237 -6.67 2.90 -8.85
CA LEU A 237 -7.42 2.58 -10.06
C LEU A 237 -8.64 1.67 -9.78
N PRO A 238 -8.56 0.60 -8.97
CA PRO A 238 -9.75 -0.20 -8.74
C PRO A 238 -10.80 0.48 -7.85
N SER A 239 -10.46 1.46 -7.00
CA SER A 239 -11.49 2.32 -6.37
C SER A 239 -12.19 3.17 -7.44
N LEU A 240 -11.43 3.74 -8.38
CA LEU A 240 -11.98 4.55 -9.46
C LEU A 240 -12.97 3.75 -10.32
N LEU A 241 -12.56 2.54 -10.73
CA LEU A 241 -13.40 1.66 -11.53
C LEU A 241 -14.63 1.17 -10.77
N GLU A 242 -14.46 0.79 -9.50
CA GLU A 242 -15.58 0.31 -8.70
C GLU A 242 -16.56 1.43 -8.36
N TYR A 243 -16.08 2.66 -8.16
CA TYR A 243 -16.94 3.83 -8.01
C TYR A 243 -17.77 4.06 -9.28
N TYR A 244 -17.12 4.03 -10.44
CA TYR A 244 -17.81 4.13 -11.73
C TYR A 244 -18.86 3.03 -11.91
N ASN A 245 -18.51 1.77 -11.63
CA ASN A 245 -19.43 0.63 -11.73
C ASN A 245 -20.63 0.76 -10.78
N ARG A 246 -20.42 1.21 -9.54
CA ARG A 246 -21.49 1.33 -8.53
C ARG A 246 -22.37 2.56 -8.70
N LYS A 247 -21.79 3.67 -9.17
CA LYS A 247 -22.45 4.99 -9.19
C LYS A 247 -22.86 5.45 -10.58
N GLY A 248 -22.35 4.84 -11.64
CA GLY A 248 -22.57 5.27 -13.02
C GLY A 248 -21.99 6.65 -13.33
N MET A 249 -21.04 7.13 -12.53
CA MET A 249 -20.36 8.41 -12.69
C MET A 249 -18.92 8.30 -12.20
N LEU A 250 -18.05 9.19 -12.68
CA LEU A 250 -16.64 9.17 -12.33
C LEU A 250 -16.37 9.84 -10.97
N PRO A 251 -15.41 9.33 -10.19
CA PRO A 251 -14.96 9.96 -8.95
C PRO A 251 -14.01 11.13 -9.26
N ILE A 252 -14.46 12.34 -8.96
CA ILE A 252 -13.79 13.59 -9.33
C ILE A 252 -12.39 13.65 -8.73
N ASN A 253 -12.23 13.41 -7.43
CA ASN A 253 -10.96 13.57 -6.74
C ASN A 253 -9.95 12.47 -7.12
N LEU A 254 -10.39 11.23 -7.33
CA LEU A 254 -9.52 10.15 -7.79
C LEU A 254 -9.00 10.42 -9.21
N VAL A 255 -9.85 10.89 -10.14
CA VAL A 255 -9.41 11.29 -11.50
C VAL A 255 -8.51 12.52 -11.44
N PHE A 256 -8.82 13.50 -10.60
CA PHE A 256 -7.94 14.66 -10.36
C PHE A 256 -6.57 14.24 -9.82
N SER A 257 -6.52 13.23 -8.94
CA SER A 257 -5.25 12.70 -8.44
C SER A 257 -4.40 12.05 -9.52
N LEU A 258 -5.02 11.45 -10.55
CA LEU A 258 -4.33 10.97 -11.74
C LEU A 258 -3.78 12.14 -12.56
N ALA A 259 -4.60 13.17 -12.83
CA ALA A 259 -4.14 14.37 -13.53
C ALA A 259 -2.92 15.01 -12.83
N ALA A 260 -3.00 15.18 -11.51
CA ALA A 260 -1.89 15.71 -10.70
C ALA A 260 -0.67 14.78 -10.73
N LEU A 261 -0.86 13.45 -10.75
CA LEU A 261 0.23 12.50 -10.91
C LEU A 261 0.93 12.72 -12.27
N LEU A 262 0.18 12.84 -13.35
CA LEU A 262 0.76 13.10 -14.68
C LEU A 262 1.51 14.44 -14.71
N THR A 263 0.95 15.51 -14.14
CA THR A 263 1.65 16.80 -14.00
C THR A 263 2.93 16.68 -13.16
N PHE A 264 2.93 15.87 -12.10
CA PHE A 264 4.13 15.60 -11.29
C PHE A 264 5.25 14.98 -12.15
N TYR A 265 4.91 14.13 -13.12
CA TYR A 265 5.88 13.50 -14.03
C TYR A 265 6.40 14.41 -15.15
N LYS A 266 5.96 15.68 -15.22
CA LYS A 266 6.69 16.72 -15.96
C LYS A 266 8.11 16.91 -15.42
N GLY A 267 8.40 16.42 -14.21
CA GLY A 267 9.73 16.46 -13.59
C GLY A 267 10.14 17.86 -13.12
N THR A 268 9.31 18.87 -13.37
CA THR A 268 9.47 20.23 -12.86
C THR A 268 8.12 20.84 -12.53
N TYR A 269 8.05 21.62 -11.46
CA TYR A 269 6.86 22.39 -11.12
C TYR A 269 7.24 23.70 -10.44
N ARG A 270 6.65 24.82 -10.89
CA ARG A 270 6.92 26.17 -10.38
C ARG A 270 8.44 26.48 -10.29
N GLY A 271 9.20 26.08 -11.31
CA GLY A 271 10.65 26.31 -11.40
C GLY A 271 11.51 25.41 -10.52
N LYS A 272 10.94 24.40 -9.83
CA LYS A 272 11.68 23.41 -9.05
C LYS A 272 11.69 22.07 -9.76
N THR A 273 12.85 21.43 -9.85
CA THR A 273 12.97 20.04 -10.29
C THR A 273 12.36 19.10 -9.27
N ILE A 274 11.60 18.12 -9.75
CA ILE A 274 11.02 17.04 -8.97
C ILE A 274 11.91 15.80 -9.14
N PRO A 275 12.45 15.22 -8.06
CA PRO A 275 13.29 14.03 -8.16
C PRO A 275 12.40 12.80 -8.39
N LEU A 276 12.02 12.57 -9.65
CA LEU A 276 11.24 11.40 -10.05
C LEU A 276 12.00 10.12 -9.72
N ASN A 277 11.31 9.18 -9.08
CA ASN A 277 11.85 7.88 -8.73
C ASN A 277 10.76 6.83 -8.97
N ASP A 278 10.79 6.24 -10.15
CA ASP A 278 9.86 5.21 -10.61
C ASP A 278 10.60 4.32 -11.62
N ASP A 279 9.90 3.32 -12.14
CA ASP A 279 10.32 2.52 -13.27
C ASP A 279 10.81 3.41 -14.45
N PRO A 280 11.99 3.15 -15.02
CA PRO A 280 12.55 3.97 -16.10
C PRO A 280 11.65 4.03 -17.35
N GLU A 281 10.89 2.98 -17.66
CA GLU A 281 9.98 2.98 -18.81
C GLU A 281 8.81 3.94 -18.56
N ALA A 282 8.28 3.95 -17.33
CA ALA A 282 7.25 4.90 -16.93
C ALA A 282 7.71 6.36 -17.00
N ILE A 283 8.92 6.65 -16.52
CA ILE A 283 9.49 8.00 -16.58
C ILE A 283 9.70 8.42 -18.04
N ALA A 284 10.29 7.55 -18.87
CA ALA A 284 10.56 7.85 -20.27
C ALA A 284 9.27 8.07 -21.08
N PHE A 285 8.27 7.21 -20.88
CA PHE A 285 6.97 7.33 -21.55
C PHE A 285 6.28 8.66 -21.22
N LEU A 286 6.17 9.01 -19.93
CA LEU A 286 5.53 10.25 -19.53
C LEU A 286 6.34 11.50 -19.94
N ALA A 287 7.67 11.41 -19.96
CA ALA A 287 8.52 12.49 -20.47
C ALA A 287 8.31 12.73 -21.97
N ASP A 288 8.21 11.69 -22.79
CA ASP A 288 7.92 11.80 -24.23
C ASP A 288 6.54 12.42 -24.49
N LEU A 289 5.51 11.99 -23.74
CA LEU A 289 4.18 12.58 -23.84
C LEU A 289 4.20 14.08 -23.51
N TRP A 290 4.88 14.48 -22.45
CA TRP A 290 4.98 15.88 -22.07
C TRP A 290 5.84 16.70 -23.04
N GLN A 291 6.86 16.10 -23.67
CA GLN A 291 7.66 16.78 -24.69
C GLN A 291 6.83 17.12 -25.95
N ASN A 292 5.83 16.29 -26.26
CA ASN A 292 4.92 16.48 -27.38
C ASN A 292 3.63 17.24 -27.01
N CYS A 293 3.46 17.63 -25.75
CA CYS A 293 2.29 18.33 -25.24
C CYS A 293 2.58 19.83 -25.10
N ASP A 294 2.02 20.66 -25.97
CA ASP A 294 2.19 22.11 -25.96
C ASP A 294 1.28 22.84 -24.93
N GLY A 295 0.41 22.09 -24.24
CA GLY A 295 -0.52 22.63 -23.24
C GLY A 295 -1.84 23.14 -23.81
N SER A 296 -2.06 23.01 -25.13
CA SER A 296 -3.39 23.21 -25.72
C SER A 296 -4.38 22.12 -25.28
N GLU A 297 -5.67 22.41 -25.37
CA GLU A 297 -6.72 21.43 -25.05
C GLU A 297 -6.61 20.15 -25.90
N GLU A 298 -6.23 20.29 -27.17
CA GLU A 298 -6.02 19.15 -28.08
C GLU A 298 -4.85 18.27 -27.62
N SER A 299 -3.69 18.86 -27.32
CA SER A 299 -2.52 18.08 -26.90
C SER A 299 -2.68 17.45 -25.51
N LEU A 300 -3.41 18.11 -24.61
CA LEU A 300 -3.77 17.54 -23.30
C LEU A 300 -4.77 16.40 -23.42
N SER A 301 -5.74 16.49 -24.34
CA SER A 301 -6.66 15.39 -24.66
C SER A 301 -5.91 14.20 -25.27
N GLU A 302 -4.97 14.42 -26.18
CA GLU A 302 -4.13 13.35 -26.72
C GLU A 302 -3.24 12.70 -25.66
N LEU A 303 -2.67 13.50 -24.75
CA LEU A 303 -1.90 12.99 -23.62
C LEU A 303 -2.77 12.09 -22.74
N ALA A 304 -3.98 12.55 -22.40
CA ALA A 304 -4.94 11.77 -21.62
C ALA A 304 -5.28 10.43 -22.32
N GLU A 305 -5.57 10.45 -23.61
CA GLU A 305 -5.88 9.24 -24.41
C GLU A 305 -4.73 8.23 -24.41
N LYS A 306 -3.50 8.70 -24.67
CA LYS A 306 -2.30 7.85 -24.69
C LYS A 306 -1.99 7.26 -23.32
N VAL A 307 -2.14 8.04 -22.25
CA VAL A 307 -1.96 7.54 -20.89
C VAL A 307 -3.02 6.50 -20.57
N LEU A 308 -4.31 6.75 -20.84
CA LEU A 308 -5.39 5.82 -20.51
C LEU A 308 -5.29 4.51 -21.31
N GLY A 309 -4.75 4.56 -22.54
CA GLY A 309 -4.49 3.40 -23.38
C GLY A 309 -3.19 2.66 -23.05
N TRP A 310 -2.42 3.10 -22.04
CA TRP A 310 -1.13 2.52 -21.70
C TRP A 310 -1.29 1.21 -20.90
N GLU A 311 -1.56 0.12 -21.61
CA GLU A 311 -1.82 -1.21 -21.02
C GLU A 311 -0.68 -1.72 -20.12
N TYR A 312 0.57 -1.32 -20.37
CA TYR A 312 1.69 -1.68 -19.50
C TYR A 312 1.46 -1.22 -18.06
N ALA A 313 0.95 0.00 -17.87
CA ALA A 313 0.69 0.55 -16.55
C ALA A 313 -0.63 0.04 -15.96
N TRP A 314 -1.69 -0.07 -16.75
CA TRP A 314 -3.06 -0.30 -16.23
C TRP A 314 -3.57 -1.73 -16.40
N LYS A 315 -2.85 -2.56 -17.17
CA LYS A 315 -3.23 -3.94 -17.56
C LYS A 315 -4.51 -4.03 -18.41
N LYS A 316 -5.03 -2.89 -18.87
CA LYS A 316 -6.18 -2.74 -19.75
C LYS A 316 -6.23 -1.34 -20.34
N ASP A 317 -6.96 -1.18 -21.44
CA ASP A 317 -7.28 0.13 -22.01
C ASP A 317 -8.42 0.82 -21.22
N LEU A 318 -8.09 1.95 -20.60
CA LEU A 318 -9.04 2.76 -19.82
C LEU A 318 -9.84 3.74 -20.67
N ASN A 319 -9.53 3.91 -21.97
CA ASN A 319 -10.33 4.75 -22.88
C ASN A 319 -11.75 4.21 -23.10
N SER A 320 -11.99 2.94 -22.76
CA SER A 320 -13.32 2.32 -22.78
C SER A 320 -14.28 2.82 -21.69
N ILE A 321 -13.81 3.67 -20.76
CA ILE A 321 -14.61 4.19 -19.66
C ILE A 321 -15.19 5.54 -20.07
N ASP A 322 -16.51 5.59 -20.23
CA ASP A 322 -17.22 6.77 -20.71
C ASP A 322 -16.90 8.02 -19.85
N GLY A 323 -16.45 9.09 -20.51
CA GLY A 323 -16.14 10.37 -19.89
C GLY A 323 -14.78 10.47 -19.18
N LEU A 324 -14.02 9.36 -19.05
CA LEU A 324 -12.78 9.36 -18.28
C LEU A 324 -11.69 10.18 -18.96
N LYS A 325 -11.58 10.06 -20.29
CA LYS A 325 -10.62 10.83 -21.08
C LYS A 325 -10.91 12.33 -20.97
N GLU A 326 -12.17 12.72 -21.14
CA GLU A 326 -12.61 14.10 -21.08
C GLU A 326 -12.34 14.70 -19.68
N MET A 327 -12.73 14.01 -18.62
CA MET A 327 -12.48 14.48 -17.25
C MET A 327 -10.98 14.58 -16.91
N LEU A 328 -10.18 13.62 -17.38
CA LEU A 328 -8.73 13.65 -17.18
C LEU A 328 -8.10 14.84 -17.92
N ALA A 329 -8.48 15.08 -19.18
CA ALA A 329 -8.02 16.21 -19.97
C ALA A 329 -8.43 17.55 -19.34
N ASP A 330 -9.67 17.68 -18.86
CA ASP A 330 -10.17 18.87 -18.17
C ASP A 330 -9.38 19.17 -16.89
N HIS A 331 -9.08 18.15 -16.09
CA HIS A 331 -8.26 18.32 -14.89
C HIS A 331 -6.82 18.69 -15.22
N LEU A 332 -6.21 18.08 -16.25
CA LEU A 332 -4.88 18.46 -16.72
C LEU A 332 -4.85 19.93 -17.15
N SER A 333 -5.84 20.36 -17.95
CA SER A 333 -6.00 21.74 -18.41
C SER A 333 -6.18 22.71 -17.24
N ALA A 334 -7.03 22.36 -16.26
CA ALA A 334 -7.22 23.18 -15.06
C ALA A 334 -5.91 23.37 -14.27
N ILE A 335 -5.11 22.31 -14.12
CA ILE A 335 -3.82 22.37 -13.41
C ILE A 335 -2.80 23.23 -14.19
N GLU A 336 -2.76 23.12 -15.51
CA GLU A 336 -1.83 23.87 -16.37
C GLU A 336 -2.19 25.37 -16.46
N VAL A 337 -3.48 25.68 -16.65
CA VAL A 337 -3.95 27.06 -16.87
C VAL A 337 -4.12 27.82 -15.57
N LYS A 338 -4.77 27.21 -14.56
CA LYS A 338 -5.12 27.89 -13.29
C LYS A 338 -4.09 27.63 -12.18
N GLY A 339 -3.25 26.61 -12.33
CA GLY A 339 -2.38 26.11 -11.28
C GLY A 339 -3.11 25.20 -10.29
N ILE A 340 -2.36 24.31 -9.65
CA ILE A 340 -2.90 23.27 -8.77
C ILE A 340 -3.75 23.81 -7.60
N GLN A 341 -3.42 24.99 -7.08
CA GLN A 341 -4.11 25.58 -5.93
C GLN A 341 -5.54 25.99 -6.26
N GLN A 342 -5.75 26.61 -7.43
CA GLN A 342 -7.09 26.95 -7.88
C GLN A 342 -7.81 25.71 -8.43
N ALA A 343 -7.11 24.85 -9.18
CA ALA A 343 -7.69 23.65 -9.75
C ALA A 343 -8.25 22.70 -8.68
N VAL A 344 -7.55 22.50 -7.55
CA VAL A 344 -8.08 21.68 -6.45
C VAL A 344 -9.23 22.38 -5.73
N ALA A 345 -9.22 23.72 -5.63
CA ALA A 345 -10.31 24.46 -5.00
C ALA A 345 -11.61 24.39 -5.83
N ASP A 346 -11.51 24.35 -7.16
CA ASP A 346 -12.65 24.30 -8.07
C ASP A 346 -13.43 22.96 -8.00
N ILE A 347 -12.78 21.87 -7.54
CA ILE A 347 -13.40 20.54 -7.44
C ILE A 347 -13.91 20.19 -6.04
N LEU A 348 -13.68 21.06 -5.04
CA LEU A 348 -14.13 20.88 -3.65
C LEU A 348 -15.39 21.66 -3.36
#